data_AF-A0A9E3JGN1-F1
#
_entry.id   AF-A0A9E3JGN1-F1
#
_cell.length_a   1.000
_cell.length_b   1.000
_cell.length_c   1.000
_cell.angle_alpha   90.00
_cell.angle_beta   90.00
_cell.angle_gamma   90.00
#
_symmetry.space_group_name_H-M   'P 1'
#
loop_
_entity.id
_entity.type
_entity.pdbx_description
1 polymer ?
#
loop_
_entity_poly.entity_id
_entity_poly.type
_entity_poly.pdbx_seq_one_letter_code
_entity_poly.pdbx_strand_id
1 'polypeptide(L)'
;MILVTGATGHVGSALVQLLAAAGEPVRAMTRRPAQARFPAGAEAVYGDAADPESLAAAFAGMDGAFLMSAQAVGTAPEPTHDLALAAAAERAGVRRVVKLSTLDGGTGDDPIARWQR
;
A
#
# COMPACT_ATOMS: atom_id res chain seq x y z
N MET A 1 -8.76 5.50 9.44
CA MET A 1 -7.32 5.19 9.47
C MET A 1 -6.80 4.96 8.04
N ILE A 2 -5.60 5.44 7.72
CA ILE A 2 -4.98 5.34 6.39
C ILE A 2 -3.86 4.29 6.41
N LEU A 3 -3.91 3.31 5.50
CA LEU A 3 -2.81 2.38 5.27
C LEU A 3 -1.84 2.97 4.23
N VAL A 4 -0.53 2.89 4.50
CA VAL A 4 0.52 3.20 3.53
C VAL A 4 1.33 1.94 3.25
N THR A 5 1.28 1.43 2.01
CA THR A 5 2.18 0.35 1.57
C THR A 5 3.52 0.91 1.10
N GLY A 6 4.56 0.07 1.12
CA GLY A 6 5.92 0.53 0.80
C GLY A 6 6.39 1.65 1.73
N ALA A 7 5.95 1.64 2.99
CA ALA A 7 6.14 2.72 3.96
C ALA A 7 7.61 3.02 4.30
N THR A 8 8.53 2.11 4.02
CA THR A 8 9.98 2.31 4.19
C THR A 8 10.68 2.78 2.90
N GLY A 9 9.95 2.97 1.80
CA GLY A 9 10.49 3.49 0.54
C GLY A 9 10.51 5.02 0.51
N HIS A 10 11.13 5.60 -0.52
CA HIS A 10 11.29 7.06 -0.65
C HIS A 10 9.97 7.83 -0.52
N VAL A 11 8.96 7.47 -1.31
CA VAL A 11 7.66 8.15 -1.28
C VAL A 11 6.84 7.77 -0.04
N GLY A 12 6.75 6.48 0.28
CA GLY A 12 5.96 5.98 1.40
C GLY A 12 6.41 6.55 2.75
N SER A 13 7.73 6.64 2.99
CA SER A 13 8.27 7.20 4.24
C SER A 13 7.96 8.68 4.39
N ALA A 14 8.11 9.47 3.32
CA ALA A 14 7.74 10.88 3.32
C ALA A 14 6.23 11.07 3.58
N LEU A 15 5.39 10.24 2.96
CA LEU A 15 3.94 10.27 3.19
C LEU A 15 3.58 9.94 4.65
N VAL A 16 4.17 8.91 5.24
CA VAL A 16 3.94 8.56 6.65
C VAL A 16 4.34 9.72 7.57
N GLN A 17 5.46 10.39 7.30
CA GLN A 17 5.89 11.57 8.07
C GLN A 17 4.88 12.71 7.98
N LEU A 18 4.40 13.02 6.78
CA LEU A 18 3.42 14.09 6.57
C LEU A 18 2.07 13.78 7.24
N LEU A 19 1.57 12.54 7.11
CA LEU A 19 0.32 12.12 7.76
C LEU A 19 0.43 12.18 9.28
N ALA A 20 1.51 11.64 9.86
CA ALA A 20 1.73 11.69 11.29
C ALA A 20 1.87 13.12 11.81
N ALA A 21 2.60 13.99 11.10
CA ALA A 21 2.74 15.41 11.46
C ALA A 21 1.41 16.18 11.39
N ALA A 22 0.49 15.77 10.52
CA ALA A 22 -0.86 16.31 10.44
C ALA A 22 -1.82 15.75 11.51
N GLY A 23 -1.38 14.79 12.33
CA GLY A 23 -2.21 14.13 13.33
C GLY A 23 -3.18 13.08 12.75
N GLU A 24 -2.97 12.67 11.50
CA GLU A 24 -3.81 11.66 10.85
C GLU A 24 -3.42 10.25 11.32
N PRO A 25 -4.40 9.38 11.64
CA PRO A 25 -4.12 8.01 12.04
C PRO A 25 -3.61 7.19 10.85
N VAL A 26 -2.33 6.80 10.91
CA VAL A 26 -1.63 6.09 9.83
C VAL A 26 -1.09 4.73 10.27
N ARG A 27 -1.33 3.72 9.43
CA ARG A 27 -0.71 2.39 9.52
C ARG A 27 0.33 2.27 8.42
N ALA A 28 1.58 2.06 8.80
CA ALA A 28 2.74 1.92 7.94
C ALA A 28 3.07 0.44 7.71
N MET A 29 2.77 -0.07 6.51
CA MET A 29 3.01 -1.47 6.15
C MET A 29 4.44 -1.69 5.65
N THR A 30 5.11 -2.69 6.22
CA THR A 30 6.45 -3.10 5.84
C THR A 30 6.67 -4.59 6.07
N ARG A 31 7.59 -5.20 5.32
CA ARG A 31 7.98 -6.60 5.53
C ARG A 31 8.81 -6.80 6.82
N ARG A 32 9.32 -5.72 7.42
CA ARG A 32 10.19 -5.78 8.62
C ARG A 32 9.79 -4.74 9.68
N PRO A 33 8.60 -4.85 10.30
CA PRO A 33 8.08 -3.82 11.20
C PRO A 33 8.98 -3.59 12.42
N ALA A 34 9.58 -4.63 13.00
CA ALA A 34 10.49 -4.51 14.14
C ALA A 34 11.79 -3.73 13.84
N GLN A 35 12.21 -3.70 12.57
CA GLN A 35 13.44 -3.01 12.13
C GLN A 35 13.14 -1.61 11.60
N ALA A 36 11.89 -1.31 11.24
CA ALA A 36 11.49 -0.01 10.74
C ALA A 36 11.46 1.03 11.86
N ARG A 37 11.62 2.29 11.48
CA ARG A 37 11.46 3.45 12.36
C ARG A 37 10.46 4.38 11.70
N PHE A 38 9.37 4.64 12.40
CA PHE A 38 8.29 5.52 11.97
C PHE A 38 8.12 6.65 13.00
N PRO A 39 7.57 7.80 12.61
CA PRO A 39 7.26 8.89 13.54
C PRO A 39 6.27 8.44 14.61
N ALA A 40 6.25 9.17 15.73
CA ALA A 40 5.24 8.96 16.76
C ALA A 40 3.84 9.12 16.16
N GLY A 41 2.91 8.24 16.57
CA GLY A 41 1.54 8.21 16.04
C GLY A 41 1.34 7.31 14.80
N ALA A 42 2.42 6.83 14.16
CA ALA A 42 2.32 5.84 13.09
C ALA A 42 2.41 4.40 13.64
N GLU A 43 1.45 3.56 13.28
CA GLU A 43 1.43 2.13 13.63
C GLU A 43 2.21 1.32 12.60
N ALA A 44 3.23 0.56 13.01
CA ALA A 44 3.91 -0.37 12.11
C ALA A 44 3.12 -1.69 12.00
N VAL A 45 2.90 -2.18 10.77
CA VAL A 45 2.28 -3.49 10.54
C VAL A 45 3.10 -4.32 9.56
N TYR A 46 3.11 -5.65 9.76
CA TYR A 46 3.64 -6.57 8.77
C TYR A 46 2.70 -6.67 7.55
N GLY A 47 3.27 -6.71 6.36
CA GLY A 47 2.54 -7.04 5.14
C GLY A 47 3.48 -7.35 3.98
N ASP A 48 3.15 -8.40 3.24
CA ASP A 48 3.82 -8.82 2.01
C ASP A 48 2.75 -9.08 0.94
N ALA A 49 2.98 -8.59 -0.29
CA ALA A 49 2.05 -8.78 -1.40
C ALA A 49 1.94 -10.25 -1.84
N ALA A 50 2.91 -11.09 -1.48
CA ALA A 50 2.89 -12.53 -1.70
C ALA A 50 2.19 -13.31 -0.56
N ASP A 51 1.78 -12.65 0.52
CA ASP A 51 1.15 -13.25 1.70
C ASP A 51 -0.26 -12.67 1.92
N PRO A 52 -1.32 -13.34 1.43
CA PRO A 52 -2.69 -12.86 1.52
C PRO A 52 -3.19 -12.64 2.95
N GLU A 53 -2.75 -13.44 3.92
CA GLU A 53 -3.17 -13.31 5.32
C GLU A 53 -2.58 -12.05 5.94
N SER A 54 -1.31 -11.75 5.62
CA SER A 54 -0.68 -10.50 6.05
C SER A 54 -1.40 -9.27 5.49
N LEU A 55 -1.86 -9.33 4.24
CA LEU A 55 -2.64 -8.25 3.64
C LEU A 55 -4.01 -8.10 4.31
N ALA A 56 -4.70 -9.21 4.59
CA ALA A 56 -5.98 -9.15 5.30
C ALA A 56 -5.83 -8.47 6.67
N ALA A 57 -4.78 -8.81 7.42
CA ALA A 57 -4.47 -8.17 8.70
C ALA A 57 -4.11 -6.69 8.54
N ALA A 58 -3.28 -6.33 7.57
CA ALA A 58 -2.85 -4.95 7.35
C ALA A 58 -4.01 -4.02 6.96
N PHE A 59 -4.93 -4.50 6.12
CA PHE A 59 -6.06 -3.73 5.59
C PHE A 59 -7.28 -3.68 6.53
N ALA A 60 -7.33 -4.50 7.58
CA ALA A 60 -8.46 -4.54 8.50
C ALA A 60 -8.70 -3.18 9.19
N GLY A 61 -9.94 -2.67 9.04
CA GLY A 61 -10.37 -1.41 9.66
C GLY A 61 -9.86 -0.13 8.97
N MET A 62 -9.32 -0.23 7.76
CA MET A 62 -8.80 0.92 7.01
C MET A 62 -9.91 1.66 6.25
N ASP A 63 -9.92 2.98 6.34
CA ASP A 63 -10.84 3.84 5.57
C ASP A 63 -10.28 4.16 4.18
N GLY A 64 -8.96 4.28 4.10
CA GLY A 64 -8.24 4.62 2.89
C GLY A 64 -6.88 3.91 2.83
N ALA A 65 -6.38 3.71 1.61
CA ALA A 65 -5.08 3.10 1.38
C ALA A 65 -4.28 3.84 0.30
N PHE A 66 -3.01 4.08 0.58
CA PHE A 66 -2.00 4.46 -0.41
C PHE A 66 -1.24 3.21 -0.85
N LEU A 67 -1.40 2.83 -2.12
CA LEU A 67 -0.81 1.66 -2.72
C LEU A 67 0.44 2.04 -3.51
N MET A 68 1.57 1.54 -3.03
CA MET A 68 2.84 1.45 -3.74
C MET A 68 3.31 0.00 -3.67
N SER A 69 3.32 -0.65 -4.83
CA SER A 69 3.93 -1.96 -5.04
C SER A 69 5.37 -1.76 -5.53
N ALA A 70 6.24 -2.71 -5.20
CA ALA A 70 7.53 -2.86 -5.85
C ALA A 70 7.56 -4.25 -6.48
N GLN A 71 7.43 -4.30 -7.79
CA GLN A 71 7.62 -5.51 -8.59
C GLN A 71 8.52 -5.14 -9.76
N ALA A 72 9.62 -5.85 -9.93
CA ALA A 72 10.53 -5.58 -11.03
C ALA A 72 9.88 -6.01 -12.35
N VAL A 73 10.11 -5.23 -13.41
CA VAL A 73 9.60 -5.56 -14.75
C VAL A 73 10.16 -6.92 -15.18
N GLY A 74 9.27 -7.78 -15.69
CA GLY A 74 9.63 -9.11 -16.19
C GLY A 74 9.77 -10.20 -15.12
N THR A 75 9.55 -9.91 -13.83
CA THR A 75 9.60 -10.96 -12.79
C THR A 75 8.29 -11.73 -12.62
N ALA A 76 7.22 -11.29 -13.28
CA ALA A 76 5.95 -12.00 -13.35
C ALA A 76 5.24 -11.64 -14.67
N PRO A 77 4.36 -12.51 -15.19
CA PRO A 77 3.60 -12.24 -16.41
C PRO A 77 2.57 -11.10 -16.23
N GLU A 78 2.15 -10.85 -15.00
CA GLU A 78 1.11 -9.87 -14.61
C GLU A 78 1.60 -9.04 -13.40
N PRO A 79 0.99 -7.88 -13.11
CA PRO A 79 1.34 -7.05 -11.95
C PRO A 79 0.77 -7.65 -10.64
N THR A 80 1.20 -8.86 -10.28
CA THR A 80 0.63 -9.66 -9.19
C THR A 80 0.59 -8.93 -7.86
N HIS A 81 1.61 -8.13 -7.53
CA HIS A 81 1.61 -7.34 -6.30
C HIS A 81 0.51 -6.28 -6.28
N ASP A 82 0.24 -5.61 -7.39
CA ASP A 82 -0.83 -4.62 -7.47
C ASP A 82 -2.21 -5.27 -7.39
N LEU A 83 -2.38 -6.40 -8.07
CA LEU A 83 -3.61 -7.19 -7.99
C LEU A 83 -3.89 -7.63 -6.55
N ALA A 84 -2.88 -8.11 -5.83
CA ALA A 84 -3.02 -8.56 -4.45
C ALA A 84 -3.42 -7.42 -3.51
N LEU A 85 -2.78 -6.25 -3.64
CA LEU A 85 -3.09 -5.07 -2.84
C LEU A 85 -4.49 -4.51 -3.14
N ALA A 86 -4.85 -4.40 -4.42
CA ALA A 86 -6.17 -3.93 -4.84
C ALA A 86 -7.27 -4.86 -4.31
N ALA A 87 -7.09 -6.17 -4.46
CA ALA A 87 -8.06 -7.15 -3.97
C ALA A 87 -8.15 -7.17 -2.43
N ALA A 88 -7.05 -6.92 -1.71
CA ALA A 88 -7.09 -6.77 -0.26
C ALA A 88 -7.85 -5.51 0.18
N ALA A 89 -7.64 -4.40 -0.51
CA ALA A 89 -8.38 -3.16 -0.27
C ALA A 89 -9.89 -3.34 -0.49
N GLU A 90 -10.27 -3.99 -1.58
CA GLU A 90 -11.66 -4.30 -1.92
C GLU A 90 -12.30 -5.21 -0.86
N ARG A 91 -11.65 -6.33 -0.51
CA ARG A 91 -12.16 -7.26 0.52
C ARG A 91 -12.32 -6.62 1.89
N ALA A 92 -11.45 -5.68 2.24
CA ALA A 92 -11.52 -4.96 3.51
C ALA A 92 -12.53 -3.80 3.50
N GLY A 93 -13.19 -3.52 2.36
CA GLY A 93 -14.15 -2.43 2.23
C GLY A 93 -13.51 -1.05 2.28
N VAL A 94 -12.24 -0.91 1.89
CA VAL A 94 -11.54 0.38 1.85
C VAL A 94 -12.26 1.30 0.87
N ARG A 95 -12.67 2.48 1.34
CA ARG A 95 -13.52 3.41 0.58
C ARG A 95 -12.74 4.34 -0.34
N ARG A 96 -11.44 4.53 -0.09
CA ARG A 96 -10.57 5.39 -0.91
C ARG A 96 -9.23 4.74 -1.15
N VAL A 97 -8.85 4.60 -2.41
CA VAL A 97 -7.55 4.08 -2.82
C VAL A 97 -6.80 5.14 -3.62
N VAL A 98 -5.56 5.40 -3.25
CA VAL A 98 -4.60 6.20 -4.03
C VAL A 98 -3.48 5.27 -4.45
N LYS A 99 -3.22 5.13 -5.74
CA LYS A 99 -2.12 4.32 -6.27
C LYS A 99 -1.06 5.23 -6.85
N LEU A 100 0.16 5.05 -6.40
CA LEU A 100 1.33 5.62 -7.08
C LEU A 100 1.63 4.77 -8.31
N SER A 101 1.39 5.36 -9.48
CA SER A 101 1.72 4.79 -10.79
C SER A 101 2.90 5.54 -11.39
N THR A 102 3.50 4.96 -12.43
CA THR A 102 4.55 5.57 -13.25
C THR A 102 4.08 5.65 -14.69
N LEU A 103 4.54 6.67 -15.42
CA LEU A 103 4.35 6.76 -16.87
C LEU A 103 4.94 5.51 -17.54
N ASP A 104 4.29 5.01 -18.60
CA ASP A 104 4.62 3.78 -19.34
C ASP A 104 4.56 2.46 -18.54
N GLY A 105 3.76 2.42 -17.45
CA GLY A 105 3.52 1.21 -16.64
C GLY A 105 2.76 0.06 -17.34
N GLY A 106 2.57 0.11 -18.66
CA GLY A 106 1.83 -0.89 -19.45
C GLY A 106 0.64 -0.30 -20.22
N THR A 107 -0.31 -1.16 -20.63
CA THR A 107 -1.49 -0.76 -21.43
C THR A 107 -2.56 0.00 -20.64
N GLY A 108 -2.43 0.10 -19.31
CA GLY A 108 -3.45 0.70 -18.44
C GLY A 108 -4.67 -0.20 -18.19
N ASP A 109 -4.49 -1.52 -18.30
CA ASP A 109 -5.53 -2.52 -18.05
C ASP A 109 -5.51 -3.10 -16.63
N ASP A 110 -4.62 -2.63 -15.76
CA ASP A 110 -4.60 -3.05 -14.36
C ASP A 110 -5.87 -2.57 -13.62
N PRO A 111 -6.32 -3.26 -12.55
CA PRO A 111 -7.56 -2.92 -11.87
C PRO A 111 -7.62 -1.48 -11.38
N ILE A 112 -6.47 -0.92 -10.99
CA ILE A 112 -6.43 0.43 -10.45
C ILE A 112 -6.56 1.47 -11.56
N ALA A 113 -5.94 1.24 -12.73
CA ALA A 113 -6.18 2.06 -13.92
C ALA A 113 -7.65 1.98 -14.39
N ARG A 114 -8.29 0.81 -14.30
CA ARG A 114 -9.73 0.66 -14.61
C ARG A 114 -10.64 1.43 -13.67
N TRP A 115 -10.27 1.59 -12.40
CA TRP A 115 -11.03 2.38 -11.42
C TRP A 115 -10.98 3.89 -11.66
N GLN A 116 -10.08 4.37 -12.53
CA GLN A 116 -9.90 5.80 -12.84
C GLN A 116 -10.58 6.26 -14.14
N ARG A 117 -11.27 5.35 -14.85
CA ARG A 117 -12.12 5.69 -16.01
C ARG A 117 -13.56 5.90 -15.57
#